data_AF-A0AA37NQ99-F1
#
_entry.id   AF-A0AA37NQ99-F1
#
_cell.length_a   1.000
_cell.length_b   1.000
_cell.length_c   1.000
_cell.angle_alpha   90.00
_cell.angle_beta   90.00
_cell.angle_gamma   90.00
#
_symmetry.space_group_name_H-M   'P 1'
#
loop_
_entity.id
_entity.type
_entity.pdbx_description
1 polymer ?
#
loop_
_entity_poly.entity_id
_entity_poly.type
_entity_poly.pdbx_seq_one_letter_code
_entity_poly.pdbx_strand_id
1 'polypeptide(L)'
;MASPPQREAEPARENFYLGTLGNAEWGLVSIFGPDGTERHDWPKTGMGNSGPSVRLSFPGAGLFGLRVCNWSTFRYRWWAEDDGIRAEPVFQTMAACGDQPLMQMEAWAHRQLSQIRRYSLYTAAGGTLRLRLSFADGSRWELQGWP
;
A
#
# COMPACT_ATOMS: atom_id res chain seq x y z
N MET A 1 24.66 -4.26 -26.61
CA MET A 1 23.26 -3.91 -26.35
C MET A 1 23.24 -2.98 -25.16
N ALA A 2 22.96 -1.69 -25.37
CA ALA A 2 22.87 -0.72 -24.28
C ALA A 2 21.49 -0.83 -23.63
N SER A 3 21.43 -0.90 -22.30
CA SER A 3 20.19 -0.79 -21.54
C SER A 3 19.46 0.52 -21.89
N PRO A 4 18.12 0.52 -21.99
CA PRO A 4 17.39 1.76 -22.23
C PRO A 4 17.66 2.75 -21.08
N PRO A 5 17.78 4.06 -21.35
CA PRO A 5 17.90 5.05 -20.29
C PRO A 5 16.62 5.05 -19.46
N GLN A 6 16.75 4.72 -18.17
CA GLN A 6 15.66 4.89 -17.23
C GLN A 6 15.36 6.38 -17.11
N ARG A 7 14.28 6.87 -17.75
CA ARG A 7 13.80 8.22 -17.47
C ARG A 7 13.04 8.16 -16.16
N GLU A 8 13.65 8.73 -15.12
CA GLU A 8 12.99 9.05 -13.87
C GLU A 8 11.66 9.78 -14.14
N ALA A 9 10.69 9.55 -13.26
CA ALA A 9 9.39 10.19 -13.35
C ALA A 9 9.55 11.72 -13.48
N GLU A 10 8.70 12.35 -14.30
CA GLU A 10 8.71 13.80 -14.44
C GLU A 10 8.42 14.44 -13.06
N PRO A 11 9.28 15.34 -12.56
CA PRO A 11 9.25 15.76 -11.15
C PRO A 11 7.92 16.39 -10.72
N ALA A 12 7.19 17.01 -11.64
CA ALA A 12 5.86 17.59 -11.37
C ALA A 12 4.80 16.53 -11.05
N ARG A 13 4.82 15.39 -11.74
CA ARG A 13 3.85 14.29 -11.54
C ARG A 13 4.15 13.58 -10.22
N GLU A 14 5.43 13.30 -9.97
CA GLU A 14 5.90 12.74 -8.69
C GLU A 14 5.53 13.62 -7.50
N ASN A 15 5.75 14.95 -7.58
CA ASN A 15 5.38 15.88 -6.52
C ASN A 15 3.86 15.92 -6.24
N PHE A 16 3.02 15.81 -7.26
CA PHE A 16 1.56 15.73 -7.09
C PHE A 16 1.13 14.43 -6.38
N TYR A 17 1.73 13.29 -6.75
CA TYR A 17 1.47 12.01 -6.10
C TYR A 17 1.97 12.00 -4.66
N LEU A 18 3.17 12.51 -4.40
CA LEU A 18 3.73 12.64 -3.06
C LEU A 18 2.89 13.56 -2.18
N GLY A 19 2.42 14.69 -2.72
CA GLY A 19 1.53 15.60 -1.99
C GLY A 19 0.21 14.93 -1.62
N THR A 20 -0.40 14.19 -2.55
CA THR A 20 -1.69 13.54 -2.31
C THR A 20 -1.58 12.31 -1.39
N LEU A 21 -0.54 11.49 -1.58
CA LEU A 21 -0.27 10.31 -0.76
C LEU A 21 0.18 10.67 0.66
N GLY A 22 0.99 11.72 0.80
CA GLY A 22 1.55 12.14 2.08
C GLY A 22 0.58 12.90 2.99
N ASN A 23 -0.52 13.41 2.43
CA ASN A 23 -1.56 14.13 3.19
C ASN A 23 -2.65 13.21 3.76
N ALA A 24 -2.47 11.89 3.70
CA ALA A 24 -3.45 10.93 4.20
C ALA A 24 -2.80 9.68 4.81
N GLU A 25 -3.48 9.09 5.80
CA GLU A 25 -3.32 7.69 6.17
C GLU A 25 -4.25 6.83 5.33
N TRP A 26 -3.73 5.73 4.78
CA TRP A 26 -4.42 4.87 3.84
C TRP A 26 -4.78 3.55 4.48
N GLY A 27 -6.04 3.35 4.84
CA GLY A 27 -6.49 2.10 5.44
C GLY A 27 -7.17 1.18 4.43
N LEU A 28 -6.84 -0.11 4.51
CA LEU A 28 -7.39 -1.16 3.66
C LEU A 28 -8.89 -1.34 3.90
N VAL A 29 -9.68 -1.35 2.82
CA VAL A 29 -11.14 -1.57 2.90
C VAL A 29 -11.60 -2.83 2.18
N SER A 30 -10.91 -3.24 1.12
CA SER A 30 -11.27 -4.41 0.31
C SER A 30 -10.01 -5.05 -0.29
N ILE A 31 -10.06 -6.37 -0.41
CA ILE A 31 -9.07 -7.19 -1.10
C ILE A 31 -9.83 -7.97 -2.18
N PHE A 32 -9.33 -7.92 -3.42
CA PHE A 32 -9.85 -8.72 -4.52
C PHE A 32 -8.78 -9.74 -4.94
N GLY A 33 -9.19 -10.99 -5.12
CA GLY A 33 -8.33 -12.05 -5.64
C GLY A 33 -7.99 -11.87 -7.13
N PRO A 34 -7.12 -12.72 -7.69
CA PRO A 34 -6.76 -12.69 -9.11
C PRO A 34 -7.94 -12.91 -10.07
N ASP A 35 -8.98 -13.59 -9.59
CA ASP A 35 -10.24 -13.84 -10.29
C ASP A 35 -11.22 -12.66 -10.20
N GLY A 36 -10.87 -11.61 -9.44
CA GLY A 36 -11.73 -10.46 -9.18
C GLY A 36 -12.74 -10.67 -8.05
N THR A 37 -12.73 -11.82 -7.36
CA THR A 37 -13.63 -12.07 -6.23
C THR A 37 -13.16 -11.31 -4.99
N GLU A 38 -14.07 -10.63 -4.30
CA GLU A 38 -13.74 -9.97 -3.04
C GLU A 38 -13.50 -11.00 -1.92
N ARG A 39 -12.39 -10.83 -1.20
CA ARG A 39 -12.08 -11.62 -0.01
C ARG A 39 -12.73 -11.00 1.21
N HIS A 40 -13.40 -11.84 1.99
CA HIS A 40 -14.04 -11.45 3.25
C HIS A 40 -13.40 -12.11 4.48
N ASP A 41 -12.45 -13.03 4.27
CA ASP A 41 -11.77 -13.86 5.27
C ASP A 41 -10.52 -13.19 5.85
N TRP A 42 -10.61 -11.94 6.29
CA TRP A 42 -9.49 -11.21 6.86
C TRP A 42 -9.94 -10.27 7.99
N PRO A 43 -9.09 -10.02 9.00
CA PRO A 43 -9.44 -9.10 10.08
C PRO A 43 -9.55 -7.69 9.50
N LYS A 44 -10.72 -7.05 9.59
CA LYS A 44 -10.93 -5.69 9.05
C LYS A 44 -10.50 -4.58 10.02
N THR A 45 -10.50 -4.88 11.32
CA THR A 45 -10.15 -3.94 12.37
C THR A 45 -8.79 -4.26 12.98
N GLY A 46 -8.04 -3.22 13.36
CA GLY A 46 -6.77 -3.35 14.06
C GLY A 46 -6.93 -3.67 15.55
N MET A 47 -5.80 -3.74 16.26
CA MET A 47 -5.77 -4.03 17.70
C MET A 47 -6.73 -3.13 18.49
N GLY A 48 -7.49 -3.72 19.43
CA GLY A 48 -8.45 -2.98 20.25
C GLY A 48 -9.61 -2.35 19.45
N ASN A 49 -9.90 -2.86 18.24
CA ASN A 49 -10.87 -2.29 17.30
C ASN A 49 -10.55 -0.86 16.83
N SER A 50 -9.26 -0.49 16.85
CA SER A 50 -8.80 0.85 16.47
C SER A 50 -8.58 0.98 14.95
N GLY A 51 -9.67 1.22 14.22
CA GLY A 51 -9.63 1.53 12.79
C GLY A 51 -9.21 0.33 11.91
N PRO A 52 -8.80 0.59 10.64
CA PRO A 52 -8.44 -0.46 9.70
C PRO A 52 -7.28 -1.32 10.17
N SER A 53 -7.36 -2.63 9.92
CA SER A 53 -6.32 -3.59 10.32
C SER A 53 -5.00 -3.39 9.57
N VAL A 54 -5.04 -2.87 8.34
CA VAL A 54 -3.86 -2.53 7.55
C VAL A 54 -3.92 -1.05 7.21
N ARG A 55 -2.86 -0.33 7.55
CA ARG A 55 -2.72 1.10 7.27
C ARG A 55 -1.37 1.38 6.62
N LEU A 56 -1.38 2.21 5.59
CA LEU A 56 -0.20 2.69 4.89
C LEU A 56 -0.06 4.20 5.12
N SER A 57 1.17 4.66 5.21
CA SER A 57 1.49 6.09 5.26
C SER A 57 2.68 6.38 4.34
N PHE A 58 2.67 7.54 3.69
CA PHE A 58 3.71 7.93 2.75
C PHE A 58 4.40 9.20 3.26
N PRO A 59 5.31 9.11 4.25
CA PRO A 59 5.95 10.28 4.87
C PRO A 59 6.87 11.07 3.92
N GLY A 60 7.03 10.63 2.67
CA GLY A 60 7.93 11.21 1.68
C GLY A 60 9.25 10.44 1.56
N ALA A 61 10.19 10.99 0.79
CA ALA A 61 11.56 10.47 0.63
C ALA A 61 11.67 9.02 0.10
N GLY A 62 10.72 8.56 -0.71
CA GLY A 62 10.75 7.20 -1.27
C GLY A 62 10.52 6.10 -0.24
N LEU A 63 9.90 6.41 0.90
CA LEU A 63 9.54 5.47 1.95
C LEU A 63 8.02 5.45 2.17
N PHE A 64 7.47 4.26 2.42
CA PHE A 64 6.13 4.14 3.01
C PHE A 64 6.15 3.24 4.24
N GLY A 65 5.30 3.57 5.20
CA GLY A 65 5.05 2.77 6.39
C GLY A 65 3.91 1.79 6.17
N LEU A 66 4.04 0.58 6.72
CA LEU A 66 2.96 -0.37 6.92
C LEU A 66 2.71 -0.47 8.43
N ARG A 67 1.46 -0.32 8.84
CA ARG A 67 1.01 -0.58 10.21
C ARG A 67 -0.09 -1.64 10.17
N VAL A 68 0.15 -2.74 10.87
CA VAL A 68 -0.87 -3.76 11.15
C VAL A 68 -0.96 -3.92 12.66
N CYS A 69 -0.15 -4.82 13.18
CA CYS A 69 0.14 -4.99 14.59
C CYS A 69 1.45 -4.26 14.92
N ASN A 70 2.47 -4.52 14.11
CA ASN A 70 3.74 -3.81 14.13
C ASN A 70 3.81 -2.67 13.14
N TRP A 71 4.88 -1.88 13.28
CA TRP A 71 5.31 -0.92 12.27
C TRP A 71 6.40 -1.52 11.39
N SER A 72 6.26 -1.29 10.10
CA SER A 72 7.21 -1.69 9.10
C SER A 72 7.43 -0.59 8.09
N THR A 73 8.60 -0.58 7.46
CA THR A 73 8.99 0.43 6.50
C THR A 73 9.45 -0.23 5.22
N PHE A 74 8.95 0.29 4.11
CA PHE A 74 9.33 -0.12 2.76
C PHE A 74 9.95 1.07 2.05
N ARG A 75 10.96 0.79 1.23
CA ARG A 75 11.43 1.71 0.20
C ARG A 75 10.64 1.45 -1.06
N TYR A 76 10.18 2.51 -1.72
CA TYR A 76 9.52 2.39 -3.01
C TYR A 76 10.21 3.22 -4.09
N ARG A 77 9.97 2.85 -5.34
CA ARG A 77 10.29 3.64 -6.52
C ARG A 77 9.11 3.65 -7.48
N TRP A 78 8.90 4.78 -8.13
CA TRP A 78 7.87 4.97 -9.14
C TRP A 78 8.43 4.75 -10.55
N TRP A 79 7.58 4.28 -11.46
CA TRP A 79 7.81 4.32 -12.90
C TRP A 79 6.67 5.08 -13.57
N ALA A 80 6.98 6.23 -14.15
CA ALA A 80 5.96 7.17 -14.66
C ALA A 80 5.22 6.70 -15.92
N GLU A 81 5.81 5.78 -16.70
CA GLU A 81 5.24 5.36 -17.99
C GLU A 81 3.99 4.48 -17.82
N ASP A 82 3.84 3.76 -16.70
CA ASP A 82 2.78 2.74 -16.50
C ASP A 82 2.08 2.81 -15.13
N ASP A 83 2.19 3.95 -14.42
CA ASP A 83 1.80 4.07 -13.01
C ASP A 83 2.42 2.94 -12.16
N GLY A 84 3.67 2.62 -12.47
CA GLY A 84 4.41 1.52 -11.89
C GLY A 84 4.92 1.86 -10.50
N ILE A 85 4.92 0.88 -9.60
CA ILE A 85 5.52 0.95 -8.28
C ILE A 85 6.17 -0.38 -7.93
N ARG A 86 7.28 -0.32 -7.20
CA ARG A 86 7.89 -1.47 -6.53
C ARG A 86 8.23 -1.07 -5.12
N ALA A 87 8.02 -1.99 -4.20
CA ALA A 87 8.35 -1.83 -2.80
C ALA A 87 9.36 -2.89 -2.39
N GLU A 88 10.30 -2.49 -1.53
CA GLU A 88 11.30 -3.38 -0.93
C GLU A 88 11.28 -3.14 0.58
N PRO A 89 11.17 -4.20 1.40
CA PRO A 89 11.17 -4.04 2.85
C PRO A 89 12.53 -3.49 3.30
N VAL A 90 12.50 -2.50 4.21
CA VAL A 90 13.69 -1.89 4.82
C VAL A 90 13.84 -2.36 6.26
N PHE A 91 12.74 -2.34 7.01
CA PHE A 91 12.72 -2.65 8.43
C PHE A 91 11.32 -3.12 8.86
N GLN A 92 11.27 -3.95 9.89
CA GLN A 92 10.04 -4.42 10.54
C GLN A 92 10.30 -4.53 12.05
N THR A 93 9.43 -3.94 12.87
CA THR A 93 9.44 -4.24 14.31
C THR A 93 8.84 -5.62 14.54
N MET A 94 9.45 -6.43 15.39
CA MET A 94 8.91 -7.74 15.76
C MET A 94 8.37 -7.71 17.20
N ALA A 95 7.21 -7.10 17.40
CA ALA A 95 6.44 -7.27 18.62
C ALA A 95 5.33 -8.30 18.38
N ALA A 96 5.18 -9.26 19.29
CA ALA A 96 4.01 -10.11 19.28
C ALA A 96 2.83 -9.28 19.82
N CYS A 97 1.85 -8.96 18.98
CA CYS A 97 0.52 -8.64 19.48
C CYS A 97 -0.19 -9.93 19.85
N GLY A 98 -0.97 -9.91 20.93
CA GLY A 98 -1.78 -11.04 21.39
C GLY A 98 -2.97 -11.38 20.46
N ASP A 99 -2.89 -11.06 19.17
CA ASP A 99 -3.94 -11.25 18.16
C ASP A 99 -3.37 -12.02 16.96
N GLN A 100 -3.61 -13.33 16.96
CA GLN A 100 -3.07 -14.25 15.95
C GLN A 100 -3.59 -13.96 14.52
N PRO A 101 -4.87 -13.64 14.30
CA PRO A 101 -5.35 -13.14 13.01
C PRO A 101 -4.58 -11.93 12.49
N LEU A 102 -4.31 -10.93 13.33
CA LEU A 102 -3.54 -9.75 12.93
C LEU A 102 -2.08 -10.06 12.62
N MET A 103 -1.45 -10.97 13.36
CA MET A 103 -0.10 -11.44 13.06
C MET A 103 -0.01 -12.13 11.69
N GLN A 104 -1.00 -12.95 11.34
CA GLN A 104 -1.09 -13.58 10.01
C GLN A 104 -1.30 -12.54 8.91
N MET A 105 -2.18 -11.56 9.17
CA MET A 105 -2.43 -10.44 8.27
C MET A 105 -1.17 -9.63 8.02
N GLU A 106 -0.37 -9.36 9.04
CA GLU A 106 0.89 -8.63 8.92
C GLU A 106 1.88 -9.38 8.03
N ALA A 107 2.11 -10.66 8.31
CA ALA A 107 3.03 -11.48 7.51
C ALA A 107 2.58 -11.59 6.05
N TRP A 108 1.28 -11.70 5.80
CA TRP A 108 0.72 -11.69 4.45
C TRP A 108 0.90 -10.33 3.77
N ALA A 109 0.54 -9.25 4.45
CA ALA A 109 0.63 -7.90 3.91
C ALA A 109 2.08 -7.54 3.52
N HIS A 110 3.05 -7.95 4.33
CA HIS A 110 4.47 -7.79 4.02
C HIS A 110 4.89 -8.44 2.70
N ARG A 111 4.51 -9.72 2.53
CA ARG A 111 4.80 -10.47 1.30
C ARG A 111 4.10 -9.83 0.11
N GLN A 112 2.84 -9.48 0.27
CA GLN A 112 2.02 -8.93 -0.81
C GLN A 112 2.54 -7.58 -1.29
N LEU A 113 2.88 -6.66 -0.37
CA LEU A 113 3.39 -5.33 -0.74
C LEU A 113 4.71 -5.38 -1.51
N SER A 114 5.54 -6.39 -1.26
CA SER A 114 6.77 -6.62 -2.03
C SER A 114 6.51 -7.03 -3.49
N GLN A 115 5.27 -7.42 -3.81
CA GLN A 115 4.82 -7.83 -5.14
C GLN A 115 3.98 -6.75 -5.84
N ILE A 116 3.89 -5.56 -5.28
CA ILE A 116 3.17 -4.45 -5.89
C ILE A 116 3.76 -4.12 -7.28
N ARG A 117 2.88 -3.81 -8.23
CA ARG A 117 3.25 -3.49 -9.61
C ARG A 117 2.72 -2.15 -10.06
N ARG A 118 1.48 -1.83 -9.71
CA ARG A 118 0.82 -0.60 -10.12
C ARG A 118 0.07 0.03 -8.96
N TYR A 119 -0.08 1.33 -9.05
CA TYR A 119 -0.92 2.11 -8.15
C TYR A 119 -1.88 2.99 -8.96
N SER A 120 -2.99 3.38 -8.36
CA SER A 120 -3.87 4.39 -8.92
C SER A 120 -4.52 5.18 -7.80
N LEU A 121 -4.47 6.50 -7.90
CA LEU A 121 -5.18 7.42 -7.02
C LEU A 121 -6.42 7.93 -7.73
N TYR A 122 -7.56 7.83 -7.07
CA TYR A 122 -8.80 8.34 -7.61
C TYR A 122 -9.73 8.83 -6.50
N THR A 123 -10.64 9.72 -6.85
CA THR A 123 -11.68 10.17 -5.93
C THR A 123 -12.95 9.38 -6.22
N ALA A 124 -13.44 8.62 -5.24
CA ALA A 124 -14.70 7.91 -5.35
C ALA A 124 -15.90 8.87 -5.22
N ALA A 125 -17.09 8.37 -5.55
CA ALA A 125 -18.33 9.09 -5.29
C ALA A 125 -18.40 9.55 -3.82
N GLY A 126 -18.78 10.80 -3.59
CA GLY A 126 -18.77 11.42 -2.25
C GLY A 126 -17.45 12.04 -1.82
N GLY A 127 -16.48 12.22 -2.75
CA GLY A 127 -15.24 12.96 -2.46
C GLY A 127 -14.20 12.17 -1.67
N THR A 128 -14.45 10.88 -1.41
CA THR A 128 -13.53 10.03 -0.67
C THR A 128 -12.34 9.64 -1.54
N LEU A 129 -11.13 9.92 -1.07
CA LEU A 129 -9.91 9.57 -1.75
C LEU A 129 -9.63 8.05 -1.64
N ARG A 130 -9.28 7.42 -2.76
CA ARG A 130 -8.99 5.99 -2.86
C ARG A 130 -7.62 5.75 -3.46
N LEU A 131 -6.94 4.75 -2.90
CA LEU A 131 -5.69 4.22 -3.42
C LEU A 131 -5.92 2.76 -3.79
N ARG A 132 -5.76 2.46 -5.07
CA ARG A 132 -5.76 1.11 -5.59
C ARG A 132 -4.33 0.63 -5.74
N LEU A 133 -4.03 -0.56 -5.22
CA LEU A 133 -2.77 -1.25 -5.45
C LEU A 133 -3.04 -2.54 -6.24
N SER A 134 -2.28 -2.78 -7.30
CA SER A 134 -2.35 -4.01 -8.10
C SER A 134 -1.03 -4.78 -8.01
N PHE A 135 -1.14 -6.08 -7.83
CA PHE A 135 -0.01 -6.95 -7.50
C PHE A 135 0.33 -7.90 -8.65
N ALA A 136 1.53 -8.47 -8.59
CA ALA A 136 2.05 -9.37 -9.61
C ALA A 136 1.23 -10.67 -9.77
N ASP A 137 0.53 -11.10 -8.73
CA ASP A 137 -0.34 -12.27 -8.74
C ASP A 137 -1.74 -11.99 -9.34
N GLY A 138 -2.00 -10.75 -9.78
CA GLY A 138 -3.29 -10.31 -10.31
C GLY A 138 -4.29 -9.83 -9.25
N SER A 139 -3.98 -9.98 -7.95
CA SER A 139 -4.82 -9.46 -6.89
C SER A 139 -4.78 -7.93 -6.83
N ARG A 140 -5.76 -7.36 -6.11
CA ARG A 140 -5.90 -5.91 -5.95
C ARG A 140 -6.34 -5.55 -4.53
N TRP A 141 -5.77 -4.49 -3.98
CA TRP A 141 -6.26 -3.86 -2.76
C TRP A 141 -6.89 -2.51 -3.07
N GLU A 142 -7.97 -2.21 -2.35
CA GLU A 142 -8.56 -0.87 -2.30
C GLU A 142 -8.37 -0.29 -0.90
N LEU A 143 -7.76 0.89 -0.82
CA LEU A 143 -7.55 1.64 0.40
C LEU A 143 -8.32 2.95 0.35
N GLN A 144 -8.75 3.42 1.52
CA GLN A 144 -9.35 4.73 1.72
C GLN A 144 -8.34 5.66 2.36
N GLY A 145 -8.26 6.90 1.88
CA GLY A 145 -7.48 7.96 2.53
C GLY A 145 -8.29 8.66 3.61
N TRP A 146 -7.68 8.86 4.78
CA TRP A 146 -8.14 9.74 5.85
C TRP A 146 -7.09 10.83 6.09
N PRO A 147 -7.48 12.11 6.23
CA PRO A 147 -6.56 13.20 6.57
C PRO A 147 -5.85 13.00 7.91
#